data_AF-A0A350LR41-F1
#
_entry.id   AF-A0A350LR41-F1
#
_cell.length_a   1.000
_cell.length_b   1.000
_cell.length_c   1.000
_cell.angle_alpha   90.00
_cell.angle_beta   90.00
_cell.angle_gamma   90.00
#
_symmetry.space_group_name_H-M   'P 1'
#
loop_
_entity.id
_entity.type
_entity.pdbx_description
1 polymer ?
#
loop_
_entity_poly.entity_id
_entity_poly.type
_entity_poly.pdbx_seq_one_letter_code
_entity_poly.pdbx_strand_id
1 'polypeptide(L)'
;MSDWTLTKTRLFEGVWEGVLAGPEPGAAPPEIEVTHQQEPLAGVEVIARPDSADWVLRVPVPADRIADGVQTFVIRDRDSGTVLDSFALVAGDALAYDLRTEIALLREELDLLKRAFRRHCLETM
;
A
#
# COMPACT_ATOMS: atom_id res chain seq x y z
N MET A 1 -14.71 -7.23 2.23
CA MET A 1 -13.98 -6.69 1.07
C MET A 1 -14.65 -5.39 0.74
N SER A 2 -13.93 -4.29 0.70
CA SER A 2 -14.49 -3.03 0.21
C SER A 2 -14.71 -3.17 -1.29
N ASP A 3 -15.87 -2.75 -1.80
CA ASP A 3 -16.11 -2.71 -3.25
C ASP A 3 -15.38 -1.53 -3.93
N TRP A 4 -14.49 -0.88 -3.17
CA TRP A 4 -13.62 0.21 -3.59
C TRP A 4 -12.25 -0.32 -3.98
N THR A 5 -11.75 0.15 -5.12
CA THR A 5 -10.40 -0.15 -5.61
C THR A 5 -9.55 1.10 -5.52
N LEU A 6 -8.50 1.06 -4.70
CA LEU A 6 -7.50 2.13 -4.60
C LEU A 6 -6.24 1.72 -5.37
N THR A 7 -5.84 2.55 -6.35
CA THR A 7 -4.65 2.31 -7.18
C THR A 7 -3.68 3.48 -7.03
N LYS A 8 -2.49 3.21 -6.51
CA LYS A 8 -1.40 4.20 -6.45
C LYS A 8 -1.07 4.74 -7.84
N THR A 9 -0.92 6.06 -7.95
CA THR A 9 -0.44 6.72 -9.17
C THR A 9 1.01 7.18 -9.02
N ARG A 10 1.34 7.90 -7.94
CA ARG A 10 2.71 8.39 -7.67
C ARG A 10 2.89 8.78 -6.21
N LEU A 11 4.14 9.07 -5.87
CA LEU A 11 4.53 9.79 -4.66
C LEU A 11 5.49 10.89 -5.14
N PHE A 12 5.09 12.15 -5.00
CA PHE A 12 5.84 13.30 -5.53
C PHE A 12 5.74 14.48 -4.57
N GLU A 13 6.86 15.18 -4.32
CA GLU A 13 6.93 16.32 -3.38
C GLU A 13 6.31 16.03 -2.00
N GLY A 14 6.52 14.81 -1.47
CA GLY A 14 5.99 14.40 -0.18
C GLY A 14 4.49 14.09 -0.19
N VAL A 15 3.82 14.09 -1.35
CA VAL A 15 2.40 13.73 -1.46
C VAL A 15 2.25 12.41 -2.18
N TRP A 16 1.69 11.42 -1.48
CA TRP A 16 1.24 10.18 -2.10
C TRP A 16 -0.09 10.43 -2.80
N GLU A 17 -0.24 9.95 -4.03
CA GLU A 17 -1.46 10.10 -4.82
C GLU A 17 -1.94 8.75 -5.35
N GLY A 18 -3.25 8.55 -5.29
CA GLY A 18 -3.92 7.36 -5.82
C GLY A 18 -5.26 7.70 -6.45
N VAL A 19 -5.73 6.81 -7.33
CA VAL A 19 -7.09 6.85 -7.86
C VAL A 19 -7.94 5.87 -7.09
N LEU A 20 -9.04 6.36 -6.53
CA LEU A 20 -10.05 5.59 -5.84
C LEU A 20 -11.23 5.41 -6.81
N ALA A 21 -11.53 4.17 -7.17
CA ALA A 21 -12.64 3.80 -8.04
C ALA A 21 -13.73 3.08 -7.23
N GLY A 22 -14.97 3.48 -7.42
CA GLY A 22 -16.14 2.91 -6.75
C GLY A 22 -16.73 1.72 -7.52
N PRO A 23 -17.64 0.96 -6.88
CA PRO A 23 -18.32 -0.17 -7.51
C PRO A 23 -19.22 0.23 -8.67
N GLU A 24 -19.82 1.41 -8.59
CA GLU A 24 -20.75 1.93 -9.58
C GLU A 24 -20.42 3.39 -9.91
N PRO A 25 -20.66 3.83 -11.17
CA PRO A 25 -20.47 5.23 -11.54
C PRO A 25 -21.33 6.16 -10.68
N GLY A 26 -20.70 7.12 -10.00
CA GLY A 26 -21.40 8.14 -9.21
C GLY A 26 -21.71 7.75 -7.76
N ALA A 27 -21.22 6.61 -7.27
CA ALA A 27 -21.24 6.29 -5.84
C ALA A 27 -20.53 7.41 -5.02
N ALA A 28 -21.02 7.75 -3.83
CA ALA A 28 -20.28 8.68 -2.97
C ALA A 28 -18.98 8.01 -2.47
N PRO A 29 -17.82 8.71 -2.43
CA PRO A 29 -16.60 8.11 -1.94
C PRO A 29 -16.71 7.81 -0.43
N PRO A 30 -16.04 6.75 0.06
CA PRO A 30 -15.98 6.45 1.48
C PRO A 30 -15.19 7.55 2.21
N GLU A 31 -15.41 7.69 3.51
CA GLU A 31 -14.57 8.55 4.33
C GLU A 31 -13.19 7.90 4.50
N ILE A 32 -12.15 8.54 3.99
CA ILE A 32 -10.78 7.99 4.03
C ILE A 32 -10.07 8.44 5.30
N GLU A 33 -9.59 7.48 6.08
CA GLU A 33 -8.64 7.71 7.16
C GLU A 33 -7.27 7.13 6.76
N VAL A 34 -6.21 7.92 6.96
CA VAL A 34 -4.83 7.44 6.83
C VAL A 34 -4.16 7.50 8.18
N THR A 35 -3.46 6.44 8.55
CA THR A 35 -2.71 6.38 9.80
C THR A 35 -1.25 6.01 9.62
N HIS A 36 -0.43 6.54 10.51
CA HIS A 36 0.96 6.14 10.71
C HIS A 36 1.13 5.76 12.18
N GLN A 37 1.55 4.53 12.46
CA GLN A 37 1.65 3.99 13.83
C GLN A 37 0.34 4.15 14.63
N GLN A 38 -0.80 3.92 13.97
CA GLN A 38 -2.15 4.09 14.52
C GLN A 38 -2.57 5.54 14.81
N GLU A 39 -1.74 6.53 14.51
CA GLU A 39 -2.10 7.93 14.63
C GLU A 39 -2.62 8.48 13.28
N PRO A 40 -3.76 9.20 13.28
CA PRO A 40 -4.32 9.76 12.05
C PRO A 40 -3.47 10.88 11.47
N LEU A 41 -3.35 10.88 10.14
CA LEU A 41 -2.73 11.96 9.37
C LEU A 41 -3.75 13.06 9.10
N ALA A 42 -3.30 14.31 9.23
CA ALA A 42 -4.04 15.48 8.78
C ALA A 42 -3.80 15.74 7.29
N GLY A 43 -4.71 16.50 6.66
CA GLY A 43 -4.53 16.98 5.28
C GLY A 43 -4.76 15.94 4.18
N VAL A 44 -5.37 14.81 4.51
CA VAL A 44 -5.83 13.83 3.51
C VAL A 44 -6.99 14.44 2.71
N GLU A 45 -6.89 14.40 1.39
CA GLU A 45 -7.89 14.98 0.48
C GLU A 45 -8.43 13.91 -0.47
N VAL A 46 -9.75 13.86 -0.64
CA VAL A 46 -10.44 13.06 -1.65
C VAL A 46 -11.13 14.00 -2.63
N ILE A 47 -10.62 14.06 -3.86
CA ILE A 47 -11.02 15.06 -4.84
C ILE A 47 -11.71 14.38 -6.02
N ALA A 48 -12.95 14.75 -6.33
CA ALA A 48 -13.66 14.24 -7.49
C ALA A 48 -12.97 14.66 -8.81
N ARG A 49 -12.83 13.74 -9.76
CA ARG A 49 -12.33 14.08 -11.09
C ARG A 49 -13.47 14.67 -11.94
N PRO A 50 -13.26 15.81 -12.62
CA PRO A 50 -14.33 16.48 -13.39
C PRO A 50 -14.97 15.62 -14.49
N ASP A 51 -14.22 14.65 -15.04
CA ASP A 51 -14.63 13.85 -16.21
C ASP A 51 -14.55 12.32 -15.95
N SER A 52 -14.49 11.88 -14.69
CA SER A 52 -14.58 10.46 -14.38
C SER A 52 -15.42 10.21 -13.13
N ALA A 53 -15.89 8.98 -12.99
CA ALA A 53 -16.58 8.52 -11.79
C ALA A 53 -15.60 8.17 -10.65
N ASP A 54 -14.34 8.60 -10.74
CA ASP A 54 -13.28 8.26 -9.78
C ASP A 54 -12.83 9.50 -9.01
N TRP A 55 -12.17 9.23 -7.88
CA TRP A 55 -11.60 10.25 -7.02
C TRP A 55 -10.08 10.16 -7.01
N VAL A 56 -9.43 11.31 -6.85
CA VAL A 56 -8.01 11.39 -6.55
C VAL A 56 -7.87 11.49 -5.04
N LEU A 57 -7.22 10.50 -4.44
CA LEU A 57 -6.80 10.52 -3.05
C LEU A 57 -5.40 11.14 -2.97
N ARG A 58 -5.24 12.20 -2.18
CA ARG A 58 -3.95 12.83 -1.86
C ARG A 58 -3.66 12.67 -0.38
N VAL A 59 -2.47 12.15 -0.08
CA VAL A 59 -2.01 11.90 1.28
C VAL A 59 -0.66 12.61 1.47
N PRO A 60 -0.65 13.81 2.09
CA PRO A 60 0.60 14.49 2.39
C PRO A 60 1.33 13.73 3.51
N VAL A 61 2.58 13.38 3.27
CA VAL A 61 3.47 12.79 4.27
C VAL A 61 4.02 13.93 5.13
N PRO A 62 3.71 13.97 6.42
CA PRO A 62 4.27 14.98 7.30
C PRO A 62 5.77 14.75 7.51
N ALA A 63 6.55 15.82 7.52
CA ALA A 63 8.01 15.73 7.63
C ALA A 63 8.47 15.12 8.98
N ASP A 64 7.70 15.31 10.04
CA ASP A 64 7.89 14.70 11.36
C ASP A 64 7.63 13.19 11.38
N ARG A 65 7.05 12.62 10.32
CA ARG A 65 6.87 11.17 10.14
C ARG A 65 7.94 10.53 9.25
N ILE A 66 8.91 11.31 8.79
CA ILE A 66 10.06 10.80 8.02
C ILE A 66 11.18 10.47 9.00
N ALA A 67 11.53 9.19 9.06
CA ALA A 67 12.58 8.68 9.94
C ALA A 67 13.30 7.49 9.31
N ASP A 68 14.50 7.17 9.81
CA ASP A 68 15.26 5.98 9.41
C ASP A 68 14.41 4.72 9.59
N GLY A 69 14.58 3.77 8.67
CA GLY A 69 13.81 2.53 8.64
C GLY A 69 12.59 2.61 7.71
N VAL A 70 11.62 1.76 7.98
CA VAL A 70 10.37 1.65 7.21
C VAL A 70 9.24 2.32 7.97
N GLN A 71 8.66 3.37 7.38
CA GLN A 71 7.49 4.06 7.90
C GLN A 71 6.27 3.66 7.08
N THR A 72 5.32 2.94 7.70
CA THR A 72 4.14 2.41 7.01
C THR A 72 2.92 3.27 7.27
N PHE A 73 2.25 3.65 6.18
CA PHE A 73 1.01 4.40 6.17
C PHE A 73 -0.11 3.49 5.70
N VAL A 74 -1.18 3.39 6.50
CA VAL A 74 -2.33 2.53 6.21
C VAL A 74 -3.50 3.42 5.81
N ILE A 75 -4.06 3.15 4.64
CA ILE A 75 -5.22 3.85 4.07
C ILE A 75 -6.44 2.94 4.26
N ARG A 76 -7.48 3.45 4.91
CA ARG A 76 -8.69 2.69 5.18
C ARG A 76 -9.94 3.52 4.98
N ASP A 77 -11.03 2.82 4.72
CA ASP A 77 -12.36 3.34 4.92
C ASP A 77 -12.61 3.48 6.43
N ARG A 78 -12.93 4.70 6.87
CA ARG A 78 -13.13 5.06 8.28
C ARG A 78 -14.36 4.37 8.87
N ASP A 79 -15.42 4.21 8.09
CA ASP A 79 -16.70 3.68 8.57
C ASP A 79 -16.63 2.17 8.77
N SER A 80 -16.08 1.46 7.78
CA SER A 80 -15.98 0.00 7.84
C SER A 80 -14.70 -0.50 8.52
N GLY A 81 -13.68 0.35 8.67
CA GLY A 81 -12.33 -0.03 9.10
C GLY A 81 -11.57 -0.86 8.06
N THR A 82 -12.14 -1.04 6.85
CA THR A 82 -11.52 -1.85 5.81
C THR A 82 -10.28 -1.16 5.25
N VAL A 83 -9.15 -1.86 5.28
CA VAL A 83 -7.91 -1.39 4.66
C VAL A 83 -8.07 -1.44 3.14
N LEU A 84 -7.87 -0.29 2.50
CA LEU A 84 -7.97 -0.12 1.05
C LEU A 84 -6.61 -0.30 0.38
N ASP A 85 -5.56 0.28 0.99
CA ASP A 85 -4.18 0.15 0.55
C ASP A 85 -3.22 0.52 1.69
N SER A 86 -1.93 0.29 1.50
CA SER A 86 -0.88 0.81 2.36
C SER A 86 0.36 1.14 1.56
N PHE A 87 1.13 2.12 2.02
CA PHE A 87 2.42 2.43 1.41
C PHE A 87 3.49 2.62 2.47
N ALA A 88 4.74 2.39 2.07
CA ALA A 88 5.89 2.56 2.93
C ALA A 88 6.80 3.68 2.41
N LEU A 89 7.33 4.48 3.33
CA LEU A 89 8.54 5.27 3.12
C LEU A 89 9.72 4.54 3.73
N VAL A 90 10.79 4.45 2.96
CA VAL A 90 12.01 3.72 3.31
C VAL A 90 13.15 4.73 3.24
N ALA A 91 13.76 5.05 4.38
CA ALA A 91 14.80 6.07 4.49
C ALA A 91 15.94 5.62 5.41
N GLY A 92 17.14 6.20 5.22
CA GLY A 92 18.33 5.87 6.00
C GLY A 92 19.19 4.74 5.41
N ASP A 93 20.37 4.54 6.00
CA ASP A 93 21.43 3.70 5.45
C ASP A 93 21.23 2.19 5.68
N ALA A 94 20.46 1.80 6.70
CA ALA A 94 20.32 0.40 7.14
C ALA A 94 19.48 -0.48 6.19
N LEU A 95 18.77 0.09 5.21
CA LEU A 95 17.79 -0.64 4.38
C LEU A 95 18.38 -1.22 3.10
N ALA A 96 19.58 -0.80 2.69
CA ALA A 96 20.20 -1.31 1.47
C ALA A 96 20.79 -2.73 1.62
N TYR A 97 21.18 -3.11 2.84
CA TYR A 97 21.91 -4.36 3.09
C TYR A 97 21.03 -5.46 3.70
N ASP A 98 20.25 -5.14 4.75
CA ASP A 98 19.45 -6.15 5.46
C ASP A 98 18.26 -6.64 4.62
N LEU A 99 17.52 -5.73 3.99
CA LEU A 99 16.35 -6.10 3.17
C LEU A 99 16.73 -6.94 1.93
N ARG A 100 17.89 -6.68 1.32
CA ARG A 100 18.39 -7.51 0.22
C ARG A 100 18.82 -8.90 0.68
N THR A 101 19.39 -8.99 1.89
CA THR A 101 19.83 -10.25 2.49
C THR A 101 18.62 -11.11 2.87
N GLU A 102 17.62 -10.53 3.53
CA GLU A 102 16.37 -11.22 3.89
C GLU A 102 15.58 -11.66 2.64
N ILE A 103 15.50 -10.82 1.60
CA ILE A 103 14.85 -11.20 0.32
C ILE A 103 15.61 -12.33 -0.38
N ALA A 104 16.94 -12.36 -0.29
CA ALA A 104 17.73 -13.45 -0.85
C ALA A 104 17.45 -14.77 -0.13
N LEU A 105 17.42 -14.76 1.21
CA LEU A 105 17.10 -15.92 2.03
C LEU A 105 15.69 -16.46 1.73
N LEU A 106 14.68 -15.58 1.65
CA LEU A 106 13.31 -16.00 1.31
C LEU A 106 13.19 -16.62 -0.09
N ARG A 107 14.01 -16.18 -1.06
CA ARG A 107 14.06 -16.78 -2.41
C ARG A 107 14.70 -18.16 -2.39
N GLU A 108 15.73 -18.36 -1.58
CA GLU A 108 16.37 -19.68 -1.43
C GLU A 108 15.40 -20.69 -0.82
N GLU A 109 14.68 -20.31 0.24
CA GLU A 109 13.65 -21.15 0.85
C GLU A 109 12.52 -21.49 -0.14
N LEU A 110 12.08 -20.51 -0.93
CA LEU A 110 11.05 -20.72 -1.96
C LEU A 110 11.54 -21.66 -3.08
N ASP A 111 12.80 -21.58 -3.47
CA ASP A 111 13.38 -22.46 -4.49
C ASP A 111 13.56 -23.90 -3.99
N LEU A 112 13.88 -24.09 -2.71
CA LEU A 112 13.87 -25.40 -2.07
C LEU A 112 12.47 -26.02 -2.12
N LEU A 113 11.44 -25.24 -1.76
CA LEU A 113 10.04 -25.65 -1.83
C LEU A 113 9.61 -26.03 -3.25
N LYS A 114 9.95 -25.19 -4.25
CA LYS A 114 9.66 -25.47 -5.67
C LYS A 114 10.31 -26.77 -6.15
N ARG A 115 11.56 -27.04 -5.75
CA ARG A 115 12.27 -28.28 -6.12
C ARG A 115 11.60 -29.51 -5.48
N ALA A 116 11.23 -29.42 -4.20
CA ALA A 116 10.50 -30.48 -3.52
C ALA A 116 9.15 -30.76 -4.19
N PHE A 117 8.40 -29.70 -4.51
CA PHE A 117 7.11 -29.82 -5.18
C PHE A 117 7.23 -30.42 -6.59
N ARG A 118 8.18 -29.96 -7.41
CA ARG A 118 8.43 -30.52 -8.75
C ARG A 118 8.76 -32.01 -8.70
N ARG A 119 9.60 -32.42 -7.74
CA ARG A 119 9.92 -33.83 -7.53
C ARG A 119 8.70 -34.64 -7.13
N HIS A 120 7.90 -34.14 -6.19
CA HIS A 120 6.66 -34.81 -5.78
C HIS A 120 5.66 -34.99 -6.94
N CYS A 121 5.50 -33.98 -7.80
CA CYS A 121 4.65 -34.09 -8.99
C CYS A 121 5.16 -35.12 -10.01
N LEU A 122 6.48 -35.34 -10.10
CA LEU A 122 7.08 -36.35 -10.98
C LEU A 122 7.01 -37.76 -10.39
N GLU A 123 7.08 -37.88 -9.06
CA GLU A 123 6.97 -39.16 -8.34
C GLU A 123 5.53 -39.68 -8.23
N THR A 124 4.54 -38.81 -8.42
CA THR A 124 3.11 -39.12 -8.26
C THR A 124 2.38 -39.29 -9.61
N MET A 125 3.10 -39.32 -10.74
CA MET A 125 2.57 -39.66 -12.07
C MET A 125 2.88 -41.10 -12.47
#